data_AF-A0A7D8HF02-F1
#
_entry.id   AF-A0A7D8HF02-F1
#
_cell.length_a   1.000
_cell.length_b   1.000
_cell.length_c   1.000
_cell.angle_alpha   90.00
_cell.angle_beta   90.00
_cell.angle_gamma   90.00
#
_symmetry.space_group_name_H-M   'P 1'
#
loop_
_entity.id
_entity.type
_entity.pdbx_description
1 polymer ?
#
loop_
_entity_poly.entity_id
_entity_poly.type
_entity_poly.pdbx_seq_one_letter_code
_entity_poly.pdbx_strand_id
1 'polypeptide(L)' 'MSGKLKGRRKKLKKLLALCAIMERYLNNGDYFELFSGWVGNEDKERLGELKLKINHFNIDEIRIPERTLVRIEK' A
#
# COMPACT_ATOMS: atom_id res chain seq x y z
N MET A 1 -22.39 -12.31 5.16
CA MET A 1 -21.46 -11.18 4.94
C MET A 1 -21.29 -10.94 3.45
N SER A 2 -21.43 -9.70 2.97
CA SER A 2 -21.36 -9.36 1.53
C SER A 2 -20.01 -9.70 0.88
N GLY A 3 -20.02 -10.25 -0.34
CA GLY A 3 -18.83 -10.71 -1.07
C GLY A 3 -17.75 -9.63 -1.29
N LYS A 4 -18.15 -8.34 -1.38
CA LYS A 4 -17.21 -7.20 -1.50
C LYS A 4 -16.28 -7.06 -0.28
N LEU A 5 -16.81 -7.24 0.93
CA LEU A 5 -16.03 -7.14 2.17
C LEU A 5 -14.97 -8.26 2.26
N LYS A 6 -15.32 -9.47 1.81
CA LYS A 6 -14.40 -10.61 1.77
C LYS A 6 -13.24 -10.36 0.80
N GLY A 7 -13.53 -9.77 -0.37
CA GLY A 7 -12.51 -9.39 -1.36
C GLY A 7 -11.54 -8.32 -0.85
N ARG A 8 -12.05 -7.26 -0.22
CA ARG A 8 -11.23 -6.18 0.37
C ARG A 8 -10.27 -6.75 1.43
N ARG A 9 -10.79 -7.55 2.35
CA ARG A 9 -9.99 -8.13 3.45
C ARG A 9 -8.86 -9.05 2.95
N LYS A 10 -9.08 -9.78 1.84
CA LYS A 10 -8.04 -10.59 1.19
C LYS A 10 -6.91 -9.73 0.60
N LYS A 11 -7.24 -8.59 -0.01
CA LYS A 11 -6.23 -7.64 -0.55
C LYS A 11 -5.44 -7.00 0.58
N LEU A 12 -6.11 -6.57 1.65
CA LEU A 12 -5.47 -6.00 2.83
C LEU A 12 -4.48 -6.97 3.49
N LYS A 13 -4.83 -8.26 3.62
CA LYS A 13 -3.89 -9.28 4.11
C LYS A 13 -2.60 -9.40 3.26
N LYS A 14 -2.70 -9.21 1.94
CA LYS A 14 -1.50 -9.21 1.07
C LYS A 14 -0.61 -8.00 1.32
N LEU A 15 -1.20 -6.82 1.54
CA LEU A 15 -0.44 -5.62 1.91
C LEU A 15 0.29 -5.82 3.25
N LEU A 16 -0.36 -6.40 4.26
CA LEU A 16 0.29 -6.73 5.53
C LEU A 16 1.45 -7.72 5.35
N ALA A 17 1.26 -8.75 4.53
CA ALA A 17 2.32 -9.70 4.24
C ALA A 17 3.52 -9.02 3.56
N LEU A 18 3.27 -8.11 2.61
CA LEU A 18 4.33 -7.30 1.99
C LEU A 18 5.05 -6.44 3.02
N CYS A 19 4.32 -5.71 3.87
CA CYS A 19 4.92 -4.90 4.93
C CYS A 19 5.78 -5.75 5.87
N ALA A 20 5.30 -6.92 6.30
CA ALA A 20 6.07 -7.82 7.16
C ALA A 20 7.37 -8.34 6.50
N ILE A 21 7.37 -8.52 5.17
CA ILE A 21 8.57 -8.87 4.42
C ILE A 21 9.52 -7.66 4.36
N MET A 22 9.02 -6.49 3.97
CA MET A 22 9.83 -5.27 3.83
C MET A 22 10.43 -4.80 5.15
N GLU A 23 9.73 -4.98 6.27
CA GLU A 23 10.22 -4.67 7.61
C GLU A 23 11.57 -5.35 7.91
N ARG A 24 11.82 -6.53 7.33
CA ARG A 24 13.06 -7.28 7.51
C ARG A 24 14.22 -6.77 6.64
N TYR A 25 13.92 -6.06 5.56
CA TYR A 25 14.90 -5.56 4.59
C TYR A 25 15.25 -4.09 4.81
N LEU A 26 14.32 -3.31 5.39
CA LEU A 26 14.49 -1.88 5.60
C LEU A 26 15.21 -1.61 6.93
N ASN A 27 16.12 -0.65 6.94
CA ASN A 27 16.61 -0.03 8.17
C ASN A 27 15.64 1.09 8.60
N ASN A 28 15.83 1.63 9.81
CA ASN A 28 15.02 2.74 10.29
C ASN A 28 15.26 3.98 9.41
N GLY A 29 14.17 4.62 8.96
CA GLY A 29 14.22 5.73 8.01
C GLY A 29 14.29 5.30 6.53
N ASP A 30 14.50 4.01 6.25
CA ASP A 30 14.34 3.50 4.89
C ASP A 30 12.84 3.36 4.56
N TYR A 31 12.54 3.30 3.27
CA TYR A 31 11.17 3.21 2.77
C TYR A 31 11.10 2.37 1.49
N PHE A 32 9.88 1.98 1.15
CA PHE A 32 9.57 1.48 -0.19
C PHE A 32 8.36 2.20 -0.75
N GLU A 33 8.25 2.15 -2.08
CA GLU A 33 7.16 2.78 -2.80
C GLU A 33 6.36 1.73 -3.57
N LEU A 34 5.05 1.91 -3.58
CA LEU A 34 4.12 1.17 -4.42
C LEU A 34 3.27 2.16 -5.20
N PHE A 35 3.16 1.94 -6.50
CA PHE A 35 2.25 2.72 -7.33
C PHE A 35 0.98 1.91 -7.56
N SER A 36 -0.17 2.47 -7.20
CA SER A 36 -1.46 1.88 -7.57
C SER A 36 -1.79 2.27 -9.00
N GLY A 37 -1.78 1.33 -9.92
CA GLY A 37 -2.11 1.60 -11.31
C GLY A 37 -2.33 0.33 -12.10
N TRP A 38 -2.89 0.47 -13.30
CA TRP A 38 -2.81 -0.59 -14.30
C TRP A 38 -1.40 -0.67 -14.85
N VAL A 39 -0.97 -1.89 -15.15
CA VAL A 39 0.28 -2.12 -15.89
C VAL A 39 0.21 -1.38 -17.22
N GLY A 40 1.25 -0.64 -17.58
CA GLY A 40 1.29 0.21 -18.78
C GLY A 40 0.77 1.64 -18.55
N ASN A 41 0.43 2.03 -17.32
CA ASN A 41 0.11 3.41 -16.94
C ASN A 41 1.21 4.04 -16.07
N GLU A 42 2.43 3.50 -16.05
CA GLU A 42 3.53 3.98 -15.20
C GLU A 42 3.98 5.41 -15.59
N ASP A 43 3.77 5.79 -16.84
CA ASP A 43 4.06 7.10 -17.42
C ASP A 43 2.93 8.13 -17.25
N LYS A 44 1.74 7.68 -16.82
CA LYS A 44 0.60 8.57 -16.61
C LYS A 44 0.78 9.39 -15.33
N GLU A 45 0.29 10.62 -15.35
CA GLU A 45 0.37 11.55 -14.23
C GLU A 45 -0.16 10.92 -12.92
N ARG A 46 0.46 11.23 -11.79
CA ARG A 46 -0.01 10.73 -10.50
C ARG A 46 -1.21 11.57 -10.05
N LEU A 47 -2.26 10.90 -9.58
CA LEU A 47 -3.47 11.57 -9.08
C LEU A 47 -3.40 11.82 -7.57
N GLY A 48 -2.44 11.22 -6.88
CA GLY A 48 -2.25 11.45 -5.46
C GLY A 48 -0.98 10.81 -4.92
N GLU A 49 -0.66 11.21 -3.69
CA GLU A 49 0.42 10.63 -2.90
C GLU A 49 -0.10 10.28 -1.50
N LEU A 50 0.39 9.16 -0.96
CA LEU A 50 0.08 8.72 0.39
C LEU A 50 1.36 8.32 1.09
N LYS A 51 1.56 8.83 2.31
CA LYS A 51 2.70 8.44 3.15
C LYS A 51 2.18 7.67 4.36
N LEU A 52 2.72 6.46 4.55
CA LEU A 52 2.35 5.55 5.62
C LEU A 52 3.60 5.13 6.40
N LYS A 53 3.43 4.77 7.66
CA LYS A 53 4.48 4.17 8.49
C LYS A 53 4.16 2.72 8.75
N ILE A 54 5.08 1.82 8.45
CA ILE A 54 4.86 0.36 8.41
C ILE A 54 4.24 -0.22 9.70
N ASN A 55 4.55 0.38 10.85
CA ASN A 55 4.07 -0.02 12.18
C ASN A 55 2.98 0.90 12.77
N HIS A 56 2.51 1.91 12.03
CA HIS A 56 1.56 2.93 12.53
C HIS A 56 0.46 3.27 11.50
N PHE A 57 -0.30 2.27 11.05
CA PHE A 57 -1.55 2.54 10.34
C PHE A 57 -2.64 1.49 10.62
N ASN A 58 -3.90 1.95 10.60
CA ASN A 58 -5.05 1.05 10.61
C ASN A 58 -5.42 0.63 9.18
N ILE A 59 -5.29 -0.66 8.89
CA ILE A 59 -5.53 -1.18 7.54
C ILE A 59 -6.99 -1.07 7.07
N ASP A 60 -7.94 -1.03 7.99
CA ASP A 60 -9.35 -0.86 7.65
C ASP A 60 -9.69 0.59 7.25
N GLU A 61 -8.82 1.54 7.61
CA GLU A 61 -8.92 2.96 7.25
C GLU A 61 -8.15 3.29 5.97
N ILE A 62 -7.17 2.47 5.58
CA ILE A 62 -6.41 2.67 4.34
C ILE A 62 -7.34 2.57 3.12
N ARG A 63 -7.35 3.66 2.35
CA ARG A 63 -7.89 3.72 1.00
C ARG A 63 -6.78 4.19 0.07
N ILE A 64 -6.50 3.38 -0.94
CA ILE A 64 -5.52 3.69 -1.98
C ILE A 64 -6.30 3.81 -3.29
N PRO A 65 -6.59 5.04 -3.76
CA PRO A 65 -7.18 5.28 -5.07
C PRO A 65 -6.27 4.79 -6.21
N GLU A 66 -6.76 4.84 -7.44
CA GLU A 66 -5.91 4.59 -8.62
C GLU A 66 -4.91 5.74 -8.82
N ARG A 67 -3.80 5.46 -9.50
CA ARG A 67 -2.70 6.38 -9.84
C ARG A 67 -2.13 7.10 -8.61
N THR A 68 -2.07 6.40 -7.48
CA THR A 68 -1.52 6.93 -6.23
C THR A 68 -0.14 6.35 -5.99
N LEU A 69 0.86 7.20 -5.78
CA LEU A 69 2.14 6.75 -5.24
C LEU A 69 2.01 6.63 -3.73
N VAL A 70 2.19 5.44 -3.19
CA VAL A 70 2.17 5.21 -1.75
C VAL A 70 3.59 4.91 -1.29
N ARG A 71 4.12 5.76 -0.43
CA ARG A 71 5.39 5.57 0.24
C ARG A 71 5.16 5.02 1.63
N ILE A 72 5.84 3.93 1.96
CA ILE A 72 5.75 3.26 3.25
C ILE A 72 7.14 3.26 3.89
N GLU A 73 7.27 3.99 4.98
CA GLU A 73 8.52 4.17 5.73
C GLU A 73 8.58 3.27 6.96
N LYS A 74 9.79 2.82 7.31
CA LYS A 74 10.07 2.09 8.54
C LYS A 74 10.43 3.02 9.70
#